data_AF-A0A151Z6G0-F1
#
_entry.id   AF-A0A151Z6G0-F1
#
_cell.length_a   1.000
_cell.length_b   1.000
_cell.length_c   1.000
_cell.angle_alpha   90.00
_cell.angle_beta   90.00
_cell.angle_gamma   90.00
#
_symmetry.space_group_name_H-M   'P 1'
#
loop_
_entity.id
_entity.type
_entity.pdbx_description
1 polymer ?
#
loop_
_entity_poly.entity_id
_entity_poly.type
_entity_poly.pdbx_seq_one_letter_code
_entity_poly.pdbx_strand_id
1 'polypeptide(L)'
;MEMDLESQINDCKYGDALITCSGKLPCKYVIHCVCPTFNHKYISASENALNSCYRTAFNLLNENSLSTIAFSCIHSDSKFPVFNGANIALRTIRRFLEKPYSKSVERVIICVGNITELDIYQKMMPVYFPRTTEEEMYSQQNIPNNCGDENGESTDFDRKIKDLPDFMIKSMEEEERLENEQYTLYGGDLKSSKQSFCEKKEDPDRRRINSLLAKTDKELERDIKKDLYKVYIERSKQLDFIDEVQMNFINQSQDTSGNPVVVIFGENIHTKNADMTKVFLYCIKILQQCSVTGKQFSIVYFHSNVSGGQQSPDFKWFRKVLEFIDSQYLHQIKELICVHPSFAFKAMISLLKTFTKLNVLNHLKYHENLSSINSYISRSSLPKSIFSHEFKSNNINDFSFETNDEYL
;
A
#
# COMPACT_ATOMS: atom_id res chain seq x y z
N MET A 1 -28.18 -34.71 19.54
CA MET A 1 -29.03 -34.00 18.57
C MET A 1 -28.07 -33.38 17.56
N GLU A 2 -27.46 -34.21 16.72
CA GLU A 2 -26.72 -33.74 15.54
C GLU A 2 -27.79 -33.38 14.51
N MET A 3 -28.24 -32.13 14.54
CA MET A 3 -28.95 -31.56 13.39
C MET A 3 -27.93 -31.37 12.27
N ASP A 4 -28.36 -31.67 11.05
CA ASP A 4 -27.55 -31.64 9.85
C ASP A 4 -27.11 -30.19 9.56
N LEU A 5 -25.84 -29.85 9.83
CA LEU A 5 -25.30 -28.49 9.68
C LEU A 5 -25.58 -27.92 8.28
N GLU A 6 -25.51 -28.79 7.28
CA GLU A 6 -25.76 -28.44 5.87
C GLU A 6 -27.19 -27.95 5.63
N SER A 7 -28.18 -28.52 6.33
CA SER A 7 -29.57 -28.09 6.22
C SER A 7 -29.78 -26.70 6.82
N GLN A 8 -29.11 -26.37 7.91
CA GLN A 8 -29.23 -25.07 8.60
C GLN A 8 -28.49 -23.96 7.85
N ILE A 9 -27.36 -24.27 7.21
CA ILE A 9 -26.60 -23.31 6.38
C ILE A 9 -27.44 -22.87 5.17
N ASN A 10 -28.21 -23.78 4.55
CA ASN A 10 -29.03 -23.45 3.38
C ASN A 10 -30.14 -22.43 3.65
N ASP A 11 -30.57 -22.29 4.91
CA ASP A 11 -31.59 -21.32 5.33
C ASP A 11 -31.00 -19.99 5.84
N CYS A 12 -29.67 -19.90 5.98
CA CYS A 12 -29.00 -18.70 6.49
C CYS A 12 -28.78 -17.63 5.41
N LYS A 13 -29.01 -16.38 5.79
CA LYS A 13 -28.76 -15.20 4.95
C LYS A 13 -27.43 -14.54 5.34
N TYR A 14 -26.95 -13.65 4.47
CA TYR A 14 -25.80 -12.82 4.82
C TYR A 14 -26.07 -11.99 6.07
N GLY A 15 -25.14 -12.06 7.03
CA GLY A 15 -25.31 -11.43 8.34
C GLY A 15 -25.83 -12.36 9.44
N ASP A 16 -26.27 -13.56 9.10
CA ASP A 16 -26.67 -14.57 10.09
C ASP A 16 -25.45 -15.32 10.62
N ALA A 17 -25.62 -15.92 11.79
CA ALA A 17 -24.64 -16.80 12.40
C ALA A 17 -25.31 -18.00 13.07
N LEU A 18 -24.61 -19.14 13.06
CA LEU A 18 -25.04 -20.39 13.68
C LEU A 18 -24.01 -20.84 14.71
N ILE A 19 -24.47 -21.41 15.82
CA ILE A 19 -23.59 -21.94 16.87
C ILE A 19 -23.59 -23.47 16.86
N THR A 20 -22.40 -24.07 16.98
CA THR A 20 -22.22 -25.52 17.03
C THR A 20 -21.27 -25.90 18.15
N CYS A 21 -21.31 -27.17 18.56
CA CYS A 21 -20.25 -27.73 19.42
C CYS A 21 -18.90 -27.68 18.70
N SER A 22 -17.82 -27.52 19.47
CA SER A 22 -16.46 -27.31 18.97
C SER A 22 -15.72 -28.59 18.53
N GLY A 23 -16.29 -29.77 18.78
CA GLY A 23 -15.65 -31.05 18.48
C GLY A 23 -14.35 -31.25 19.27
N LYS A 24 -13.21 -31.28 18.56
CA LYS A 24 -11.87 -31.47 19.15
C LYS A 24 -11.14 -30.17 19.47
N LEU A 25 -11.74 -29.02 19.19
CA LEU A 25 -11.13 -27.72 19.45
C LEU A 25 -11.19 -27.38 20.95
N PRO A 26 -10.24 -26.58 21.46
CA PRO A 26 -10.17 -26.24 22.89
C PRO A 26 -11.28 -25.27 23.36
N CYS A 27 -12.07 -24.70 22.45
CA CYS A 27 -13.23 -23.87 22.79
C CYS A 27 -14.46 -24.72 23.13
N LYS A 28 -15.49 -24.12 23.73
CA LYS A 28 -16.77 -24.81 23.99
C LYS A 28 -17.67 -24.89 22.75
N TYR A 29 -17.69 -23.81 21.99
CA TYR A 29 -18.54 -23.64 20.81
C TYR A 29 -17.76 -22.98 19.68
N VAL A 30 -18.26 -23.19 18.46
CA VAL A 30 -17.85 -22.47 17.26
C VAL A 30 -19.08 -21.74 16.72
N ILE A 31 -18.92 -20.45 16.44
CA ILE A 31 -19.94 -19.63 15.80
C ILE A 31 -19.54 -19.45 14.34
N HIS A 32 -20.39 -19.90 13.43
CA HIS A 32 -20.21 -19.83 11.99
C HIS A 32 -21.02 -18.67 11.45
N CYS A 33 -20.36 -17.65 10.89
CA CYS A 33 -21.02 -16.47 10.34
C CYS A 33 -21.11 -16.57 8.82
N VAL A 34 -22.25 -16.21 8.24
CA VAL A 34 -22.43 -16.11 6.78
C VAL A 34 -22.05 -14.69 6.34
N CYS A 35 -20.76 -14.49 6.08
CA CYS A 35 -20.23 -13.19 5.70
C CYS A 35 -20.67 -12.77 4.29
N PRO A 36 -21.14 -11.53 4.08
CA PRO A 36 -21.42 -11.01 2.74
C PRO A 36 -20.14 -10.90 1.91
N THR A 37 -20.24 -11.18 0.62
CA THR A 37 -19.19 -10.79 -0.34
C THR A 37 -19.28 -9.29 -0.58
N PHE A 38 -18.19 -8.55 -0.37
CA PHE A 38 -18.18 -7.10 -0.57
C PHE A 38 -18.46 -6.73 -2.03
N ASN A 39 -19.38 -5.78 -2.23
CA ASN A 39 -19.69 -5.25 -3.56
C ASN A 39 -19.75 -3.72 -3.51
N HIS A 40 -18.94 -3.05 -4.33
CA HIS A 40 -18.90 -1.58 -4.43
C HIS A 40 -20.24 -0.95 -4.85
N LYS A 41 -21.14 -1.71 -5.47
CA LYS A 41 -22.50 -1.23 -5.80
C LYS A 41 -23.43 -1.23 -4.59
N TYR A 42 -23.13 -2.03 -3.58
CA TYR A 42 -23.98 -2.27 -2.41
C TYR A 42 -23.13 -2.18 -1.14
N ILE A 43 -22.40 -1.07 -0.99
CA ILE A 43 -21.49 -0.86 0.14
C ILE A 43 -22.28 -0.92 1.43
N SER A 44 -23.29 -0.07 1.62
CA SER A 44 -24.08 -0.03 2.86
C SER A 44 -24.72 -1.39 3.20
N ALA A 45 -25.23 -2.12 2.19
CA ALA A 45 -25.79 -3.45 2.42
C ALA A 45 -24.73 -4.47 2.85
N SER A 46 -23.55 -4.43 2.25
CA SER A 46 -22.42 -5.29 2.63
C SER A 46 -21.94 -4.95 4.04
N GLU A 47 -21.77 -3.66 4.35
CA GLU A 47 -21.34 -3.20 5.68
C GLU A 47 -22.34 -3.57 6.78
N ASN A 48 -23.63 -3.40 6.51
CA ASN A 48 -24.69 -3.76 7.46
C ASN A 48 -24.78 -5.27 7.66
N ALA A 49 -24.62 -6.08 6.60
CA ALA A 49 -24.56 -7.53 6.76
C ALA A 49 -23.30 -7.98 7.53
N LEU A 50 -22.14 -7.36 7.31
CA LEU A 50 -20.94 -7.65 8.11
C LEU A 50 -21.11 -7.24 9.59
N ASN A 51 -21.70 -6.07 9.85
CA ASN A 51 -22.09 -5.67 11.21
C ASN A 51 -23.01 -6.74 11.84
N SER A 52 -24.03 -7.17 11.11
CA SER A 52 -24.96 -8.21 11.55
C SER A 52 -24.24 -9.50 11.94
N CYS A 53 -23.20 -9.92 11.20
CA CYS A 53 -22.41 -11.10 11.60
C CYS A 53 -21.85 -10.97 13.03
N TYR A 54 -21.28 -9.82 13.39
CA TYR A 54 -20.75 -9.58 14.74
C TYR A 54 -21.89 -9.49 15.78
N ARG A 55 -22.99 -8.80 15.45
CA ARG A 55 -24.14 -8.68 16.36
C ARG A 55 -24.78 -10.03 16.66
N THR A 56 -25.03 -10.84 15.63
CA THR A 56 -25.63 -12.17 15.78
C THR A 56 -24.69 -13.09 16.57
N ALA A 57 -23.37 -13.01 16.34
CA ALA A 57 -22.40 -13.75 17.14
C ALA A 57 -22.43 -13.36 18.63
N PHE A 58 -22.56 -12.07 18.94
CA PHE A 58 -22.71 -11.60 20.31
C PHE A 58 -24.05 -11.99 20.96
N ASN A 59 -25.13 -12.00 20.18
CA ASN A 59 -26.43 -12.50 20.65
C ASN A 59 -26.32 -13.98 21.03
N LEU A 60 -25.70 -14.80 20.18
CA LEU A 60 -25.44 -16.22 20.46
C LEU A 60 -24.56 -16.40 21.71
N LEU A 61 -23.57 -15.52 21.92
CA LEU A 61 -22.76 -15.51 23.14
C LEU A 61 -23.63 -15.28 24.38
N ASN A 62 -24.54 -14.31 24.35
CA ASN A 62 -25.41 -13.99 25.49
C ASN A 62 -26.44 -15.09 25.74
N GLU A 63 -27.08 -15.60 24.68
CA GLU A 63 -28.06 -16.69 24.76
C GLU A 63 -27.46 -17.97 25.37
N ASN A 64 -26.19 -18.24 25.06
CA ASN A 64 -25.47 -19.39 25.59
C ASN A 64 -24.68 -19.07 26.89
N SER A 65 -24.89 -17.88 27.48
CA SER A 65 -24.25 -17.45 28.73
C SER A 65 -22.73 -17.61 28.74
N LEU A 66 -22.07 -17.26 27.63
CA LEU A 66 -20.61 -17.32 27.50
C LEU A 66 -19.99 -15.99 27.91
N SER A 67 -18.81 -16.02 28.54
CA SER A 67 -18.10 -14.81 28.99
C SER A 67 -16.96 -14.38 28.06
N THR A 68 -16.51 -15.25 27.16
CA THR A 68 -15.38 -14.98 26.27
C THR A 68 -15.67 -15.37 24.84
N ILE A 69 -15.30 -14.52 23.88
CA ILE A 69 -15.39 -14.79 22.44
C ILE A 69 -14.10 -14.38 21.74
N ALA A 70 -13.71 -15.16 20.74
CA ALA A 70 -12.61 -14.84 19.86
C ALA A 70 -13.16 -14.71 18.43
N PHE A 71 -12.97 -13.55 17.82
CA PHE A 71 -13.32 -13.28 16.44
C PHE A 71 -12.09 -13.46 15.57
N SER A 72 -12.19 -14.21 14.48
CA SER A 72 -11.29 -14.01 13.36
C SER A 72 -11.62 -12.67 12.68
N CYS A 73 -10.75 -12.20 11.79
CA CYS A 73 -11.11 -11.13 10.87
C CYS A 73 -12.17 -11.65 9.87
N ILE A 74 -13.46 -11.64 10.28
CA ILE A 74 -14.59 -12.23 9.52
C ILE A 74 -14.62 -11.73 8.05
N HIS A 75 -14.18 -10.49 7.85
CA HIS A 75 -14.18 -9.80 6.58
C HIS A 75 -13.06 -10.27 5.61
N SER A 76 -11.97 -10.86 6.11
CA SER A 76 -10.75 -11.11 5.34
C SER A 76 -10.95 -12.05 4.15
N ASP A 77 -11.84 -13.04 4.27
CA ASP A 77 -12.10 -14.01 3.21
C ASP A 77 -13.17 -13.54 2.20
N SER A 78 -13.77 -12.36 2.41
CA SER A 78 -14.97 -11.91 1.69
C SER A 78 -14.78 -10.67 0.81
N LYS A 79 -13.54 -10.43 0.36
CA LYS A 79 -13.14 -9.28 -0.50
C LYS A 79 -13.43 -7.90 0.11
N PHE A 80 -13.66 -7.83 1.41
CA PHE A 80 -13.78 -6.55 2.10
C PHE A 80 -12.41 -5.85 2.14
N PRO A 81 -12.36 -4.53 1.91
CA PRO A 81 -11.18 -3.75 2.28
C PRO A 81 -10.88 -3.95 3.77
N VAL A 82 -9.63 -4.26 4.09
CA VAL A 82 -9.23 -4.65 5.45
C VAL A 82 -9.51 -3.52 6.45
N PHE A 83 -9.26 -2.27 6.10
CA PHE A 83 -9.56 -1.12 6.96
C PHE A 83 -11.07 -0.96 7.22
N ASN A 84 -11.90 -0.98 6.17
CA ASN A 84 -13.36 -0.89 6.32
C ASN A 84 -13.89 -2.03 7.18
N GLY A 85 -13.46 -3.26 6.89
CA GLY A 85 -13.81 -4.43 7.67
C GLY A 85 -13.36 -4.32 9.13
N ALA A 86 -12.16 -3.78 9.37
CA ALA A 86 -11.63 -3.55 10.70
C ALA A 86 -12.44 -2.50 11.47
N ASN A 87 -12.81 -1.33 10.90
CA ASN A 87 -13.72 -0.48 11.67
C ASN A 87 -15.15 -0.93 11.78
N ILE A 88 -15.71 -1.68 10.84
CA ILE A 88 -17.02 -2.30 11.08
C ILE A 88 -16.91 -3.23 12.28
N ALA A 89 -15.87 -4.06 12.35
CA ALA A 89 -15.62 -4.95 13.48
C ALA A 89 -15.46 -4.17 14.79
N LEU A 90 -14.50 -3.23 14.85
CA LEU A 90 -14.17 -2.48 16.07
C LEU A 90 -15.32 -1.60 16.55
N ARG A 91 -16.01 -0.92 15.63
CA ARG A 91 -17.20 -0.11 15.93
C ARG A 91 -18.32 -0.98 16.50
N THR A 92 -18.60 -2.13 15.88
CA THR A 92 -19.67 -3.03 16.33
C THR A 92 -19.34 -3.62 17.70
N ILE A 93 -18.09 -4.07 17.91
CA ILE A 93 -17.62 -4.56 19.21
C ILE A 93 -17.72 -3.45 20.26
N ARG A 94 -17.27 -2.23 19.95
CA ARG A 94 -17.35 -1.09 20.88
C ARG A 94 -18.78 -0.79 21.28
N ARG A 95 -19.68 -0.65 20.31
CA ARG A 95 -21.11 -0.38 20.55
C ARG A 95 -21.76 -1.47 21.37
N PHE A 96 -21.46 -2.74 21.09
CA PHE A 96 -21.95 -3.85 21.88
C PHE A 96 -21.46 -3.77 23.34
N LEU A 97 -20.16 -3.54 23.56
CA LEU A 97 -19.55 -3.45 24.89
C LEU A 97 -20.02 -2.23 25.71
N GLU A 98 -20.54 -1.19 25.07
CA GLU A 98 -21.17 -0.05 25.76
C GLU A 98 -22.56 -0.40 26.33
N LYS A 99 -23.20 -1.48 25.85
CA LYS A 99 -24.58 -1.82 26.23
C LYS A 99 -24.61 -2.57 27.57
N PRO A 100 -25.67 -2.38 28.40
CA PRO A 100 -25.73 -2.97 29.74
C PRO A 100 -25.66 -4.50 29.77
N TYR A 101 -26.19 -5.17 28.74
CA TYR A 101 -26.20 -6.62 28.63
C TYR A 101 -24.83 -7.23 28.29
N SER A 102 -23.83 -6.42 27.93
CA SER A 102 -22.46 -6.88 27.67
C SER A 102 -21.63 -7.09 28.94
N LYS A 103 -22.16 -6.75 30.13
CA LYS A 103 -21.44 -6.86 31.42
C LYS A 103 -21.01 -8.28 31.79
N SER A 104 -21.65 -9.30 31.23
CA SER A 104 -21.25 -10.70 31.37
C SER A 104 -20.04 -11.07 30.53
N VAL A 105 -19.64 -10.23 29.58
CA VAL A 105 -18.49 -10.47 28.69
C VAL A 105 -17.21 -10.01 29.39
N GLU A 106 -16.35 -10.97 29.70
CA GLU A 106 -15.05 -10.73 30.33
C GLU A 106 -13.97 -10.39 29.32
N ARG A 107 -14.02 -10.99 28.12
CA ARG A 107 -12.98 -10.81 27.10
C ARG A 107 -13.50 -11.02 25.69
N VAL A 108 -13.19 -10.05 24.83
CA VAL A 108 -13.28 -10.18 23.37
C VAL A 108 -11.86 -10.23 22.83
N ILE A 109 -11.53 -11.29 22.08
CA ILE A 109 -10.22 -11.48 21.45
C ILE A 109 -10.40 -11.28 19.95
N ILE A 110 -9.52 -10.50 19.33
CA ILE A 110 -9.45 -10.37 17.87
C ILE A 110 -8.24 -11.16 17.39
N CYS A 111 -8.50 -12.25 16.69
CA CYS A 111 -7.50 -13.13 16.09
C CYS A 111 -7.18 -12.66 14.68
N VAL A 112 -6.13 -11.86 14.55
CA VAL A 112 -5.60 -11.40 13.25
C VAL A 112 -4.79 -12.51 12.57
N GLY A 113 -4.97 -12.66 11.25
CA GLY A 113 -4.35 -13.74 10.48
C GLY A 113 -3.03 -13.38 9.81
N ASN A 114 -2.79 -12.08 9.57
CA ASN A 114 -1.58 -11.60 8.90
C ASN A 114 -1.04 -10.31 9.54
N ILE A 115 0.17 -9.92 9.14
CA ILE A 115 0.86 -8.76 9.71
C ILE A 115 0.23 -7.42 9.31
N THR A 116 -0.36 -7.35 8.11
CA THR A 116 -1.05 -6.16 7.61
C THR A 116 -2.32 -5.88 8.45
N GLU A 117 -3.11 -6.91 8.73
CA GLU A 117 -4.26 -6.82 9.65
C GLU A 117 -3.80 -6.42 11.05
N LEU A 118 -2.74 -7.02 11.56
CA LEU A 118 -2.20 -6.68 12.88
C LEU A 118 -1.87 -5.17 12.97
N ASP A 119 -1.17 -4.63 11.97
CA ASP A 119 -0.80 -3.21 11.94
C ASP A 119 -2.04 -2.30 11.89
N ILE A 120 -3.05 -2.67 11.10
CA ILE A 120 -4.31 -1.93 10.99
C ILE A 120 -5.06 -1.94 12.33
N TYR A 121 -5.28 -3.13 12.91
CA TYR A 121 -5.99 -3.25 14.19
C TYR A 121 -5.22 -2.52 15.31
N GLN A 122 -3.89 -2.58 15.34
CA GLN A 122 -3.09 -1.84 16.33
C GLN A 122 -3.27 -0.32 16.23
N LYS A 123 -3.33 0.23 15.01
CA LYS A 123 -3.56 1.67 14.78
C LYS A 123 -5.00 2.08 15.11
N MET A 124 -5.98 1.24 14.81
CA MET A 124 -7.41 1.57 14.96
C MET A 124 -7.96 1.29 16.36
N MET A 125 -7.36 0.38 17.12
CA MET A 125 -7.82 0.05 18.48
C MET A 125 -7.89 1.29 19.40
N PRO A 126 -6.89 2.19 19.47
CA PRO A 126 -6.97 3.41 20.26
C PRO A 126 -8.09 4.38 19.84
N VAL A 127 -8.50 4.34 18.56
CA VAL A 127 -9.60 5.19 18.05
C VAL A 127 -10.94 4.74 18.65
N TYR A 128 -11.19 3.43 18.76
CA TYR A 128 -12.44 2.88 19.30
C TYR A 128 -12.39 2.60 20.81
N PHE A 129 -11.20 2.32 21.33
CA PHE A 129 -10.94 1.94 22.71
C PHE A 129 -9.77 2.78 23.28
N PRO A 130 -9.95 4.10 23.41
CA PRO A 130 -8.91 4.96 23.98
C PRO A 130 -8.66 4.59 25.45
N ARG A 131 -7.38 4.51 25.82
CA ARG A 131 -6.92 4.10 27.17
C ARG A 131 -6.38 5.27 27.98
N THR A 132 -5.89 6.30 27.31
CA THR A 132 -5.33 7.52 27.90
C THR A 132 -6.07 8.74 27.37
N THR A 133 -5.95 9.87 28.07
CA THR A 133 -6.53 11.15 27.63
C THR A 133 -5.97 11.61 26.28
N GLU A 134 -4.71 11.28 25.98
CA GLU A 134 -4.09 11.56 24.67
C GLU A 134 -4.73 10.72 23.56
N GLU A 135 -4.97 9.43 23.80
CA GLU A 135 -5.69 8.56 22.86
C GLU A 135 -7.15 8.99 22.70
N GLU A 136 -7.78 9.52 23.76
CA GLU A 136 -9.13 10.08 23.69
C GLU A 136 -9.19 11.33 22.80
N MET A 137 -8.22 12.24 22.93
CA MET A 137 -8.10 13.40 22.03
C MET A 137 -7.84 12.96 20.59
N TYR A 138 -6.98 11.96 20.39
CA TYR A 138 -6.72 11.38 19.07
C TYR A 138 -7.98 10.71 18.49
N SER A 139 -8.71 9.95 19.29
CA SER A 139 -9.98 9.32 18.92
C SER A 139 -10.99 10.37 18.46
N GLN A 140 -11.19 11.45 19.22
CA GLN A 140 -12.14 12.52 18.85
C GLN A 140 -11.81 13.18 17.50
N GLN A 141 -10.54 13.22 17.12
CA GLN A 141 -10.09 13.80 15.85
C GLN A 141 -10.12 12.81 14.68
N ASN A 142 -9.99 11.51 14.94
CA ASN A 142 -9.77 10.48 13.92
C ASN A 142 -10.90 9.45 13.84
N ILE A 143 -11.97 9.60 14.64
CA ILE A 143 -13.14 8.74 14.51
C ILE A 143 -13.81 9.00 13.16
N PRO A 144 -14.17 7.97 12.39
CA PRO A 144 -14.80 8.16 11.08
C PRO A 144 -16.13 8.91 11.19
N ASN A 145 -16.41 9.81 10.25
CA ASN A 145 -17.65 10.60 10.23
C ASN A 145 -18.92 9.73 10.24
N ASN A 146 -18.89 8.55 9.60
CA ASN A 146 -19.95 7.56 9.68
C ASN A 146 -19.66 6.55 10.81
N CYS A 147 -20.04 6.93 12.04
CA CYS A 147 -19.95 6.08 13.24
C CYS A 147 -21.13 5.10 13.41
N GLY A 148 -21.94 4.90 12.36
CA GLY A 148 -23.13 4.07 12.40
C GLY A 148 -24.15 4.50 13.46
N ASP A 149 -25.24 3.75 13.57
CA ASP A 149 -26.26 3.93 14.58
C ASP A 149 -25.82 3.38 15.96
N GLU A 150 -26.77 3.28 16.89
CA GLU A 150 -26.53 2.73 18.23
C GLU A 150 -26.08 1.25 18.25
N ASN A 151 -26.24 0.54 17.13
CA ASN A 151 -25.81 -0.82 16.90
C ASN A 151 -24.59 -0.88 15.95
N GLY A 152 -24.10 0.28 15.49
CA GLY A 152 -22.99 0.42 14.56
C GLY A 152 -23.35 0.15 13.10
N GLU A 153 -24.64 0.08 12.74
CA GLU A 153 -25.10 -0.09 11.36
C GLU A 153 -25.00 1.24 10.60
N SER A 154 -24.64 1.19 9.32
CA SER A 154 -24.57 2.40 8.49
C SER A 154 -25.99 2.92 8.20
N THR A 155 -26.23 4.21 8.47
CA THR A 155 -27.54 4.85 8.25
C THR A 155 -27.66 5.55 6.90
N ASP A 156 -26.61 5.49 6.06
CA ASP A 156 -26.58 6.17 4.77
C ASP A 156 -27.39 5.39 3.73
N PHE A 157 -28.65 5.79 3.58
CA PHE A 157 -29.53 5.39 2.49
C PHE A 157 -29.03 5.97 1.16
N ASP A 158 -28.00 5.41 0.53
CA ASP A 158 -27.58 5.50 -0.90
C ASP A 158 -27.79 6.84 -1.67
N ARG A 159 -27.98 7.96 -0.98
CA ARG A 159 -28.33 9.27 -1.53
C ARG A 159 -27.94 10.35 -0.53
N LYS A 160 -26.64 10.62 -0.45
CA LYS A 160 -26.14 12.00 -0.39
C LYS A 160 -24.63 12.02 -0.54
N ILE A 161 -24.23 12.82 -1.52
CA ILE A 161 -22.88 13.31 -1.76
C ILE A 161 -22.44 14.16 -0.55
N LYS A 162 -21.12 14.09 -0.21
CA LYS A 162 -20.28 15.03 0.58
C LYS A 162 -20.33 14.94 2.12
N ASP A 163 -19.28 15.18 2.93
CA ASP A 163 -17.94 15.80 2.80
C ASP A 163 -16.96 15.21 3.87
N LEU A 164 -15.71 14.90 3.52
CA LEU A 164 -14.56 14.81 4.46
C LEU A 164 -13.48 15.82 3.98
N PRO A 165 -12.60 16.34 4.86
CA PRO A 165 -11.57 17.29 4.46
C PRO A 165 -10.54 16.66 3.51
N ASP A 166 -10.33 17.27 2.34
CA ASP A 166 -9.55 16.74 1.20
C ASP A 166 -8.13 16.25 1.55
N PHE A 167 -7.46 16.81 2.56
CA PHE A 167 -6.07 16.45 2.87
C PHE A 167 -5.92 15.08 3.57
N MET A 168 -6.92 14.71 4.39
CA MET A 168 -6.91 13.47 5.19
C MET A 168 -7.39 12.27 4.36
N ILE A 169 -8.34 12.53 3.46
CA ILE A 169 -8.74 11.62 2.39
C ILE A 169 -7.52 11.27 1.53
N LYS A 170 -6.69 12.25 1.16
CA LYS A 170 -5.61 12.06 0.19
C LYS A 170 -4.50 11.12 0.65
N SER A 171 -4.06 11.23 1.90
CA SER A 171 -2.97 10.40 2.44
C SER A 171 -3.41 8.97 2.77
N MET A 172 -4.65 8.80 3.24
CA MET A 172 -5.21 7.49 3.58
C MET A 172 -5.67 6.74 2.33
N GLU A 173 -6.31 7.41 1.37
CA GLU A 173 -6.56 6.85 0.03
C GLU A 173 -5.25 6.58 -0.73
N GLU A 174 -4.13 7.20 -0.36
CA GLU A 174 -2.83 6.93 -0.96
C GLU A 174 -2.27 5.58 -0.57
N GLU A 175 -2.07 5.31 0.71
CA GLU A 175 -1.54 4.02 1.14
C GLU A 175 -2.49 2.84 0.84
N GLU A 176 -3.81 3.04 1.01
CA GLU A 176 -4.81 1.98 0.81
C GLU A 176 -5.16 1.70 -0.66
N ARG A 177 -5.11 2.70 -1.56
CA ARG A 177 -5.20 2.42 -3.02
C ARG A 177 -4.00 1.62 -3.51
N LEU A 178 -2.80 1.84 -2.98
CA LEU A 178 -1.61 1.12 -3.47
C LEU A 178 -1.65 -0.39 -3.21
N GLU A 179 -2.43 -0.85 -2.22
CA GLU A 179 -2.67 -2.27 -1.97
C GLU A 179 -3.97 -2.79 -2.62
N ASN A 180 -5.05 -1.98 -2.66
CA ASN A 180 -6.35 -2.40 -3.21
C ASN A 180 -6.52 -2.20 -4.73
N GLU A 181 -5.71 -1.35 -5.40
CA GLU A 181 -5.74 -1.15 -6.87
C GLU A 181 -5.06 -2.29 -7.66
N GLN A 182 -4.59 -3.37 -7.02
CA GLN A 182 -4.15 -4.57 -7.73
C GLN A 182 -5.32 -5.34 -8.38
N TYR A 183 -6.58 -5.07 -8.01
CA TYR A 183 -7.72 -5.87 -8.48
C TYR A 183 -8.91 -5.09 -9.05
N THR A 184 -8.91 -3.77 -8.99
CA THR A 184 -10.07 -2.99 -9.41
C THR A 184 -9.62 -1.60 -9.82
N LEU A 185 -9.52 -1.33 -11.13
CA LEU A 185 -10.00 -0.09 -11.74
C LEU A 185 -9.77 -0.13 -13.26
N TYR A 186 -10.87 -0.11 -14.00
CA TYR A 186 -10.92 0.48 -15.34
C TYR A 186 -11.75 1.76 -15.22
N GLY A 187 -11.45 2.77 -16.01
CA GLY A 187 -12.26 3.99 -16.07
C GLY A 187 -11.56 5.09 -16.82
N GLY A 188 -11.42 4.92 -18.13
CA GLY A 188 -10.80 5.90 -19.02
C GLY A 188 -11.74 7.06 -19.42
N ASP A 189 -11.08 8.16 -19.79
CA ASP A 189 -11.55 9.51 -20.03
C ASP A 189 -12.64 9.72 -21.09
N LEU A 190 -13.43 10.78 -20.85
CA LEU A 190 -14.27 11.45 -21.84
C LEU A 190 -13.42 12.10 -22.94
N LYS A 191 -13.57 11.63 -24.18
CA LYS A 191 -13.37 12.47 -25.36
C LYS A 191 -14.69 12.66 -26.11
N SER A 192 -15.08 13.93 -26.17
CA SER A 192 -16.11 14.53 -27.00
C SER A 192 -16.13 13.95 -28.42
N SER A 193 -17.25 13.34 -28.80
CA SER A 193 -17.62 13.15 -30.20
C SER A 193 -19.07 13.59 -30.43
N LYS A 194 -19.27 14.37 -31.49
CA LYS A 194 -20.56 14.86 -31.98
C LYS A 194 -21.42 13.66 -32.38
N GLN A 195 -22.44 13.32 -31.61
CA GLN A 195 -23.43 12.31 -32.00
C GLN A 195 -24.82 12.66 -31.48
N SER A 196 -25.82 12.44 -32.34
CA SER A 196 -27.22 12.85 -32.17
C SER A 196 -27.84 12.25 -30.90
N PHE A 197 -28.58 13.09 -30.17
CA PHE A 197 -29.15 12.84 -28.83
C PHE A 197 -30.18 11.68 -28.79
N CYS A 198 -30.65 11.19 -29.94
CA CYS A 198 -31.78 10.25 -30.03
C CYS A 198 -31.42 8.83 -30.52
N GLU A 199 -30.14 8.49 -30.69
CA GLU A 199 -29.74 7.09 -30.99
C GLU A 199 -29.54 6.30 -29.69
N LYS A 200 -30.36 5.25 -29.51
CA LYS A 200 -30.24 4.30 -28.40
C LYS A 200 -28.95 3.49 -28.58
N LYS A 201 -27.85 3.96 -28.00
CA LYS A 201 -26.59 3.22 -27.95
C LYS A 201 -26.75 1.99 -27.05
N GLU A 202 -26.04 0.91 -27.39
CA GLU A 202 -25.89 -0.20 -26.46
C GLU A 202 -25.28 0.29 -25.15
N ASP A 203 -25.71 -0.36 -24.07
CA ASP A 203 -25.24 -0.10 -22.71
C ASP A 203 -23.69 -0.11 -22.66
N PRO A 204 -23.04 1.03 -22.33
CA PRO A 204 -21.60 1.14 -22.26
C PRO A 204 -20.99 0.14 -21.26
N ASP A 205 -21.73 -0.22 -20.21
CA ASP A 205 -21.29 -1.21 -19.24
C ASP A 205 -21.28 -2.61 -19.86
N ARG A 206 -22.26 -2.94 -20.71
CA ARG A 206 -22.32 -4.23 -21.42
C ARG A 206 -21.18 -4.38 -22.42
N ARG A 207 -20.81 -3.31 -23.14
CA ARG A 207 -19.63 -3.30 -24.03
C ARG A 207 -18.33 -3.48 -23.25
N ARG A 208 -18.20 -2.80 -22.11
CA ARG A 208 -17.03 -2.89 -21.24
C ARG A 208 -16.87 -4.28 -20.63
N ILE A 209 -17.95 -4.87 -20.12
CA ILE A 209 -17.98 -6.25 -19.60
C ILE A 209 -17.56 -7.23 -20.70
N ASN A 210 -18.12 -7.12 -21.90
CA ASN A 210 -17.74 -7.98 -23.02
C ASN A 210 -16.25 -7.81 -23.41
N SER A 211 -15.71 -6.59 -23.33
CA SER A 211 -14.29 -6.33 -23.60
C SER A 211 -13.35 -6.88 -22.52
N LEU A 212 -13.80 -6.95 -21.27
CA LEU A 212 -13.03 -7.53 -20.16
C LEU A 212 -13.09 -9.05 -20.19
N LEU A 213 -14.26 -9.63 -20.48
CA LEU A 213 -14.44 -11.07 -20.65
C LEU A 213 -13.68 -11.64 -21.86
N ALA A 214 -13.37 -10.80 -22.85
CA ALA A 214 -12.58 -11.17 -24.02
C ALA A 214 -11.06 -11.15 -23.79
N LYS A 215 -10.58 -10.59 -22.67
CA LYS A 215 -9.15 -10.49 -22.35
C LYS A 215 -8.69 -11.67 -21.52
N THR A 216 -7.44 -12.07 -21.74
CA THR A 216 -6.80 -13.06 -20.86
C THR A 216 -6.42 -12.43 -19.52
N ASP A 217 -6.34 -13.23 -18.45
CA ASP A 217 -5.98 -12.74 -17.10
C ASP A 217 -4.65 -11.95 -17.09
N LYS A 218 -3.68 -12.37 -17.91
CA LYS A 218 -2.37 -11.70 -18.05
C LYS A 218 -2.46 -10.34 -18.74
N GLU A 219 -3.38 -10.16 -19.67
CA GLU A 219 -3.62 -8.87 -20.32
C GLU A 219 -4.35 -7.93 -19.37
N LEU A 220 -5.30 -8.46 -18.60
CA LEU A 220 -6.01 -7.71 -17.57
C LEU A 220 -5.05 -7.20 -16.48
N GLU A 221 -4.15 -8.04 -15.97
CA GLU A 221 -3.12 -7.64 -14.99
C GLU A 221 -2.20 -6.54 -15.53
N ARG A 222 -1.81 -6.61 -16.81
CA ARG A 222 -0.97 -5.56 -17.43
C ARG A 222 -1.70 -4.23 -17.50
N ASP A 223 -2.97 -4.25 -17.88
CA ASP A 223 -3.78 -3.03 -17.99
C ASP A 223 -4.01 -2.40 -16.61
N ILE A 224 -4.31 -3.21 -15.58
CA ILE A 224 -4.44 -2.75 -14.19
C ILE A 224 -3.15 -2.08 -13.71
N LYS A 225 -1.99 -2.72 -13.92
CA LYS A 225 -0.69 -2.13 -13.55
C LYS A 225 -0.42 -0.82 -14.29
N LYS A 226 -0.75 -0.76 -15.58
CA LYS A 226 -0.57 0.45 -16.39
C LYS A 226 -1.41 1.61 -15.86
N ASP A 227 -2.63 1.34 -15.40
CA ASP A 227 -3.50 2.36 -14.84
C ASP A 227 -3.06 2.80 -13.43
N LEU A 228 -2.65 1.85 -12.58
CA LEU A 228 -2.03 2.13 -11.27
C LEU A 228 -0.84 3.09 -11.38
N TYR A 229 0.03 2.86 -12.36
CA TYR A 229 1.21 3.70 -12.56
C TYR A 229 0.86 5.12 -13.03
N LYS A 230 -0.23 5.30 -13.78
CA LYS A 230 -0.74 6.65 -14.09
C LYS A 230 -1.19 7.38 -12.83
N VAL A 231 -1.86 6.68 -11.91
CA VAL A 231 -2.29 7.24 -10.63
C VAL A 231 -1.08 7.74 -9.83
N TYR A 232 0.01 6.98 -9.79
CA TYR A 232 1.24 7.43 -9.11
C TYR A 232 1.84 8.68 -9.73
N ILE A 233 1.89 8.74 -11.07
CA ILE A 233 2.39 9.92 -11.78
C ILE A 233 1.54 11.15 -11.44
N GLU A 234 0.21 11.03 -11.43
CA GLU A 234 -0.66 12.15 -11.07
C GLU A 234 -0.51 12.59 -9.61
N ARG A 235 -0.44 11.64 -8.67
CA ARG A 235 -0.22 11.94 -7.25
C ARG A 235 1.11 12.62 -7.00
N SER A 236 2.17 12.17 -7.67
CA SER A 236 3.50 12.77 -7.59
C SER A 236 3.55 14.25 -8.01
N LYS A 237 2.55 14.72 -8.77
CA LYS A 237 2.44 16.14 -9.16
C LYS A 237 1.73 16.99 -8.11
N GLN A 238 0.87 16.38 -7.29
CA GLN A 238 -0.05 17.10 -6.40
C GLN A 238 0.47 17.23 -4.97
N LEU A 239 1.41 16.38 -4.56
CA LEU A 239 1.97 16.40 -3.21
C LEU A 239 3.17 17.34 -3.09
N ASP A 240 3.32 17.89 -1.89
CA ASP A 240 4.52 18.62 -1.47
C ASP A 240 5.53 17.65 -0.85
N PHE A 241 6.79 17.78 -1.25
CA PHE A 241 7.88 16.86 -0.90
C PHE A 241 8.98 17.53 -0.07
N ILE A 242 8.58 18.32 0.94
CA ILE A 242 9.52 19.14 1.72
C ILE A 242 10.51 18.24 2.46
N ASP A 243 10.02 17.20 3.13
CA ASP A 243 10.83 16.28 3.93
C ASP A 243 11.74 15.43 3.04
N GLU A 244 11.24 14.95 1.90
CA GLU A 244 11.99 14.12 0.95
C GLU A 244 13.10 14.90 0.24
N VAL A 245 12.88 16.20 -0.02
CA VAL A 245 13.94 17.10 -0.50
C VAL A 245 14.99 17.30 0.59
N GLN A 246 14.58 17.49 1.85
CA GLN A 246 15.51 17.66 2.98
C GLN A 246 16.37 16.43 3.24
N MET A 247 15.86 15.22 2.95
CA MET A 247 16.64 13.99 3.02
C MET A 247 17.85 13.99 2.07
N ASN A 248 17.83 14.79 0.99
CA ASN A 248 18.93 14.90 0.03
C ASN A 248 19.42 13.53 -0.47
N PHE A 249 18.47 12.60 -0.68
CA PHE A 249 18.77 11.24 -1.13
C PHE A 249 18.72 11.09 -2.65
N ILE A 250 18.22 12.09 -3.38
CA ILE A 250 18.13 12.05 -4.84
C ILE A 250 18.55 13.40 -5.43
N ASN A 251 19.49 13.35 -6.39
CA ASN A 251 20.01 14.50 -7.10
C ASN A 251 19.88 14.29 -8.62
N GLN A 252 19.71 15.39 -9.34
CA GLN A 252 19.74 15.40 -10.80
C GLN A 252 21.09 15.91 -11.30
N SER A 253 21.69 15.20 -12.24
CA SER A 253 22.95 15.54 -12.90
C SER A 253 22.79 15.34 -14.41
N GLN A 254 23.86 15.62 -15.16
CA GLN A 254 23.95 15.30 -16.59
C GLN A 254 25.24 14.54 -16.87
N ASP A 255 25.20 13.59 -17.82
CA ASP A 255 26.40 12.94 -18.33
C ASP A 255 27.19 13.87 -19.26
N THR A 256 28.38 13.46 -19.68
CA THR A 256 29.21 14.25 -20.61
C THR A 256 28.55 14.54 -21.96
N SER A 257 27.51 13.78 -22.32
CA SER A 257 26.72 13.97 -23.53
C SER A 257 25.46 14.82 -23.30
N GLY A 258 25.27 15.36 -22.08
CA GLY A 258 24.12 16.16 -21.70
C GLY A 258 22.83 15.37 -21.55
N ASN A 259 22.91 14.05 -21.34
CA ASN A 259 21.76 13.22 -20.97
C ASN A 259 21.51 13.31 -19.47
N PRO A 260 20.24 13.31 -19.02
CA PRO A 260 19.94 13.33 -17.60
C PRO A 260 20.51 12.11 -16.87
N VAL A 261 20.98 12.33 -15.65
CA VAL A 261 21.45 11.29 -14.73
C VAL A 261 20.77 11.53 -13.39
N VAL A 262 20.01 10.53 -12.94
CA VAL A 262 19.38 10.54 -11.62
C VAL A 262 20.30 9.83 -10.64
N VAL A 263 20.72 10.52 -9.60
CA VAL A 263 21.66 10.01 -8.60
C VAL A 263 20.92 9.77 -7.30
N ILE A 264 20.96 8.54 -6.79
CA ILE A 264 20.24 8.12 -5.58
C ILE A 264 21.27 7.68 -4.54
N PHE A 265 21.20 8.23 -3.33
CA PHE A 265 22.06 7.91 -2.19
C PHE A 265 21.27 7.05 -1.19
N GLY A 266 21.59 5.75 -1.12
CA GLY A 266 20.90 4.82 -0.23
C GLY A 266 21.05 5.15 1.25
N GLU A 267 22.20 5.68 1.68
CA GLU A 267 22.48 6.09 3.07
C GLU A 267 21.48 7.12 3.62
N ASN A 268 20.97 7.99 2.74
CA ASN A 268 20.11 9.10 3.12
C ASN A 268 18.61 8.73 3.15
N ILE A 269 18.25 7.47 2.85
CA ILE A 269 16.85 7.02 2.86
C ILE A 269 16.48 6.54 4.28
N HIS A 270 16.03 7.46 5.12
CA HIS A 270 15.74 7.19 6.53
C HIS A 270 14.40 6.45 6.75
N THR A 271 14.41 5.12 6.77
CA THR A 271 13.18 4.30 6.84
C THR A 271 12.39 4.35 8.15
N LYS A 272 12.98 4.81 9.27
CA LYS A 272 12.31 4.77 10.58
C LYS A 272 11.26 5.87 10.80
N ASN A 273 11.50 7.04 10.22
CA ASN A 273 10.68 8.24 10.45
C ASN A 273 10.14 8.83 9.14
N ALA A 274 10.41 8.19 7.99
CA ALA A 274 9.95 8.65 6.69
C ALA A 274 8.73 7.87 6.21
N ASP A 275 7.81 8.59 5.58
CA ASP A 275 6.73 8.01 4.79
C ASP A 275 7.32 7.42 3.49
N MET A 276 7.46 6.10 3.44
CA MET A 276 8.05 5.40 2.31
C MET A 276 7.19 5.48 1.03
N THR A 277 5.90 5.79 1.16
CA THR A 277 5.00 6.04 0.03
C THR A 277 5.33 7.39 -0.60
N LYS A 278 5.53 8.45 0.20
CA LYS A 278 5.99 9.74 -0.30
C LYS A 278 7.39 9.69 -0.89
N VAL A 279 8.33 8.99 -0.26
CA VAL A 279 9.69 8.77 -0.81
C VAL A 279 9.60 8.12 -2.20
N PHE A 280 8.72 7.13 -2.37
CA PHE A 280 8.47 6.51 -3.67
C PHE A 280 7.87 7.48 -4.69
N LEU A 281 6.84 8.25 -4.33
CA LEU A 281 6.22 9.24 -5.21
C LEU A 281 7.20 10.36 -5.59
N TYR A 282 8.11 10.74 -4.70
CA TYR A 282 9.16 11.70 -5.00
C TYR A 282 10.16 11.16 -6.03
N CYS A 283 10.58 9.89 -5.92
CA CYS A 283 11.37 9.23 -6.96
C CYS A 283 10.66 9.28 -8.32
N ILE A 284 9.35 9.02 -8.36
CA ILE A 284 8.55 9.11 -9.59
C ILE A 284 8.55 10.53 -10.15
N LYS A 285 8.35 11.55 -9.31
CA LYS A 285 8.38 12.95 -9.72
C LYS A 285 9.69 13.30 -10.44
N ILE A 286 10.82 12.90 -9.85
CA ILE A 286 12.16 13.16 -10.41
C ILE A 286 12.37 12.39 -11.71
N LEU A 287 12.04 11.10 -11.76
CA LEU A 287 12.16 10.29 -12.97
C LEU A 287 11.28 10.82 -14.11
N GLN A 288 10.07 11.29 -13.79
CA GLN A 288 9.16 11.88 -14.76
C GLN A 288 9.73 13.18 -15.35
N GLN A 289 10.34 14.04 -14.54
CA GLN A 289 11.01 15.25 -15.02
C GLN A 289 12.13 14.92 -16.01
N CYS A 290 12.92 13.88 -15.73
CA CYS A 290 13.96 13.40 -16.66
C CYS A 290 13.34 12.84 -17.94
N SER A 291 12.28 12.04 -17.83
CA SER A 291 11.59 11.41 -18.97
C SER A 291 10.99 12.44 -19.93
N VAL A 292 10.42 13.54 -19.42
CA VAL A 292 9.80 14.61 -20.24
C VAL A 292 10.79 15.30 -21.17
N THR A 293 12.10 15.28 -20.86
CA THR A 293 13.13 15.83 -21.75
C THR A 293 13.24 15.06 -23.09
N GLY A 294 12.66 13.86 -23.18
CA GLY A 294 12.69 13.00 -24.36
C GLY A 294 14.03 12.31 -24.59
N LYS A 295 15.07 12.65 -23.83
CA LYS A 295 16.38 12.00 -23.88
C LYS A 295 16.36 10.67 -23.12
N GLN A 296 17.26 9.77 -23.50
CA GLN A 296 17.59 8.64 -22.63
C GLN A 296 18.25 9.17 -21.36
N PHE A 297 18.06 8.49 -20.23
CA PHE A 297 18.67 8.87 -18.96
C PHE A 297 19.23 7.66 -18.23
N SER A 298 20.17 7.91 -17.33
CA SER A 298 20.78 6.86 -16.49
C SER A 298 20.39 7.06 -15.04
N ILE A 299 20.35 5.97 -14.28
CA ILE A 299 20.11 6.01 -12.84
C ILE A 299 21.35 5.46 -12.14
N VAL A 300 21.94 6.23 -11.24
CA VAL A 300 23.10 5.85 -10.44
C VAL A 300 22.67 5.73 -8.99
N TYR A 301 22.73 4.53 -8.44
CA TYR A 301 22.39 4.22 -7.07
C TYR A 301 23.66 3.93 -6.25
N PHE A 302 23.91 4.71 -5.21
CA PHE A 302 25.00 4.52 -4.27
C PHE A 302 24.53 3.70 -3.08
N HIS A 303 25.12 2.52 -2.88
CA HIS A 303 24.85 1.65 -1.73
C HIS A 303 25.93 1.80 -0.62
N SER A 304 26.85 2.76 -0.75
CA SER A 304 27.86 3.07 0.28
C SER A 304 27.20 3.32 1.65
N ASN A 305 27.82 2.82 2.73
CA ASN A 305 27.39 3.04 4.13
C ASN A 305 25.99 2.52 4.53
N VAL A 306 25.28 1.82 3.64
CA VAL A 306 24.02 1.16 3.98
C VAL A 306 24.32 -0.06 4.87
N SER A 307 24.34 0.15 6.18
CA SER A 307 24.65 -0.88 7.18
C SER A 307 23.44 -1.80 7.38
N GLY A 308 23.66 -3.11 7.31
CA GLY A 308 22.66 -4.17 7.11
C GLY A 308 21.64 -4.42 8.23
N GLY A 309 20.91 -3.40 8.68
CA GLY A 309 19.81 -3.64 9.61
C GLY A 309 18.75 -2.55 9.74
N GLN A 310 19.04 -1.26 9.50
CA GLN A 310 18.11 -0.20 9.97
C GLN A 310 18.01 1.07 9.12
N GLN A 311 18.64 1.14 7.94
CA GLN A 311 18.71 2.39 7.14
C GLN A 311 18.41 2.21 5.65
N SER A 312 17.92 1.05 5.20
CA SER A 312 17.53 0.82 3.80
C SER A 312 16.08 0.43 3.68
N PRO A 313 15.41 0.81 2.57
CA PRO A 313 14.10 0.28 2.22
C PRO A 313 14.08 -1.25 2.21
N ASP A 314 12.93 -1.83 2.50
CA ASP A 314 12.75 -3.27 2.50
C ASP A 314 12.72 -3.85 1.08
N PHE A 315 12.74 -5.18 0.99
CA PHE A 315 12.71 -5.90 -0.29
C PHE A 315 11.47 -5.55 -1.13
N LYS A 316 10.30 -5.41 -0.48
CA LYS A 316 9.02 -5.13 -1.15
C LYS A 316 9.07 -3.77 -1.82
N TRP A 317 9.60 -2.76 -1.13
CA TRP A 317 9.76 -1.41 -1.66
C TRP A 317 10.72 -1.38 -2.85
N PHE A 318 11.89 -2.02 -2.75
CA PHE A 318 12.84 -2.09 -3.87
C PHE A 318 12.24 -2.76 -5.09
N ARG A 319 11.52 -3.87 -4.89
CA ARG A 319 10.81 -4.58 -5.96
C ARG A 319 9.80 -3.66 -6.65
N LYS A 320 9.01 -2.91 -5.87
CA LYS A 320 8.00 -1.99 -6.37
C LYS A 320 8.60 -0.86 -7.22
N VAL A 321 9.71 -0.26 -6.78
CA VAL A 321 10.44 0.75 -7.54
C VAL A 321 10.92 0.20 -8.88
N LEU A 322 11.56 -0.97 -8.86
CA LEU A 322 12.07 -1.59 -10.08
C LEU A 322 10.95 -2.02 -11.04
N GLU A 323 9.83 -2.54 -10.53
CA GLU A 323 8.63 -2.86 -11.33
C GLU A 323 8.03 -1.61 -11.99
N PHE A 324 8.00 -0.47 -11.30
CA PHE A 324 7.54 0.80 -11.87
C PHE A 324 8.47 1.28 -12.98
N ILE A 325 9.77 1.31 -12.71
CA ILE A 325 10.79 1.74 -13.67
C ILE A 325 10.78 0.84 -14.92
N ASP A 326 10.70 -0.48 -14.75
CA ASP A 326 10.62 -1.46 -15.84
C ASP A 326 9.38 -1.24 -16.71
N SER A 327 8.24 -0.92 -16.10
CA SER A 327 7.01 -0.72 -16.86
C SER A 327 6.93 0.63 -17.56
N GLN A 328 7.46 1.70 -16.97
CA GLN A 328 7.25 3.06 -17.47
C GLN A 328 8.42 3.60 -18.28
N TYR A 329 9.66 3.25 -17.91
CA TYR A 329 10.85 3.94 -18.41
C TYR A 329 11.89 3.01 -19.07
N LEU A 330 11.64 1.71 -19.17
CA LEU A 330 12.60 0.73 -19.72
C LEU A 330 13.21 1.16 -21.06
N HIS A 331 12.43 1.73 -21.97
CA HIS A 331 12.92 2.16 -23.30
C HIS A 331 13.79 3.43 -23.28
N GLN A 332 13.67 4.25 -22.22
CA GLN A 332 14.44 5.48 -22.05
C GLN A 332 15.64 5.29 -21.13
N ILE A 333 15.70 4.20 -20.38
CA ILE A 333 16.84 3.88 -19.52
C ILE A 333 18.01 3.47 -20.39
N LYS A 334 19.06 4.28 -20.36
CA LYS A 334 20.35 3.95 -20.95
C LYS A 334 21.01 2.87 -20.10
N GLU A 335 21.28 3.18 -18.84
CA GLU A 335 21.96 2.30 -17.88
C GLU A 335 21.44 2.51 -16.45
N LEU A 336 21.40 1.42 -15.69
CA LEU A 336 21.19 1.43 -14.25
C LEU A 336 22.53 1.06 -13.60
N ILE A 337 23.08 1.92 -12.76
CA ILE A 337 24.41 1.76 -12.19
C ILE A 337 24.27 1.64 -10.68
N CYS A 338 24.84 0.60 -10.09
CA CYS A 338 24.96 0.49 -8.64
C CYS A 338 26.43 0.61 -8.24
N VAL A 339 26.71 1.59 -7.39
CA VAL A 339 28.05 1.93 -6.90
C VAL A 339 28.21 1.45 -5.46
N HIS A 340 29.32 0.78 -5.17
CA HIS A 340 29.62 0.13 -3.89
C HIS A 340 28.54 -0.86 -3.43
N PRO A 341 28.10 -1.80 -4.29
CA PRO A 341 27.10 -2.81 -3.92
C PRO A 341 27.61 -3.73 -2.81
N SER A 342 26.86 -3.81 -1.70
CA SER A 342 27.12 -4.82 -0.68
C SER A 342 26.84 -6.24 -1.18
N PHE A 343 27.45 -7.25 -0.54
CA PHE A 343 27.14 -8.66 -0.84
C PHE A 343 25.65 -8.97 -0.67
N ALA A 344 25.04 -8.48 0.42
CA ALA A 344 23.61 -8.65 0.69
C ALA A 344 22.74 -8.02 -0.40
N PHE A 345 23.11 -6.83 -0.89
CA PHE A 345 22.41 -6.18 -1.99
C PHE A 345 22.52 -6.96 -3.29
N LYS A 346 23.71 -7.47 -3.64
CA LYS A 346 23.88 -8.33 -4.83
C LYS A 346 23.02 -9.60 -4.73
N ALA A 347 22.96 -10.22 -3.56
CA ALA A 347 22.11 -11.40 -3.31
C ALA A 347 20.62 -11.05 -3.48
N MET A 348 20.18 -9.91 -2.93
CA MET A 348 18.81 -9.41 -3.08
C MET A 348 18.44 -9.18 -4.56
N ILE A 349 19.30 -8.51 -5.32
CA ILE A 349 19.07 -8.29 -6.75
C ILE A 349 19.11 -9.61 -7.54
N SER A 350 19.98 -10.55 -7.17
CA SER A 350 19.99 -11.89 -7.77
C SER A 350 18.64 -12.58 -7.58
N LEU A 351 18.07 -12.52 -6.37
CA LEU A 351 16.76 -13.09 -6.07
C LEU A 351 15.66 -12.43 -6.91
N LEU A 352 15.68 -11.10 -7.05
CA LEU A 352 14.76 -10.39 -7.95
C LEU A 352 14.92 -10.86 -9.40
N LYS A 353 16.14 -10.96 -9.91
CA LYS A 353 16.39 -11.40 -11.29
C LYS A 353 15.92 -12.83 -11.55
N THR A 354 15.98 -13.71 -10.55
CA THR A 354 15.55 -15.11 -10.67
C THR A 354 14.03 -15.29 -10.58
N PHE A 355 13.38 -14.60 -9.63
CA PHE A 355 11.95 -14.81 -9.33
C PHE A 355 11.03 -13.78 -9.99
N THR A 356 11.57 -12.75 -10.65
CA THR A 356 10.78 -11.73 -11.37
C THR A 356 11.26 -11.59 -12.81
N LYS A 357 10.38 -11.13 -13.70
CA LYS A 357 10.69 -10.86 -15.13
C LYS A 357 10.99 -9.37 -15.35
N LEU A 358 11.89 -8.80 -14.57
CA LEU A 358 12.29 -7.39 -14.66
C LEU A 358 13.39 -7.22 -15.71
N ASN A 359 13.06 -6.63 -16.85
CA ASN A 359 14.00 -6.40 -17.94
C ASN A 359 14.99 -5.26 -17.63
N VAL A 360 14.59 -4.29 -16.79
CA VAL A 360 15.43 -3.18 -16.34
C VAL A 360 16.71 -3.66 -15.64
N LEU A 361 16.66 -4.82 -14.97
CA LEU A 361 17.82 -5.42 -14.31
C LEU A 361 18.87 -5.93 -15.32
N ASN A 362 18.55 -6.04 -16.61
CA ASN A 362 19.54 -6.32 -17.65
C ASN A 362 20.40 -5.09 -17.97
N HIS A 363 19.90 -3.88 -17.65
CA HIS A 363 20.66 -2.63 -17.76
C HIS A 363 21.48 -2.33 -16.50
N LEU A 364 21.42 -3.20 -15.46
CA LEU A 364 22.13 -3.02 -14.20
C LEU A 364 23.62 -3.37 -14.33
N LYS A 365 24.49 -2.40 -14.01
CA LYS A 365 25.94 -2.57 -13.90
C LYS A 365 26.41 -2.26 -12.49
N TYR A 366 27.35 -3.05 -11.99
CA TYR A 366 27.96 -2.86 -10.69
C TYR A 366 29.34 -2.22 -10.83
N HIS A 367 29.61 -1.19 -10.03
CA HIS A 367 30.91 -0.53 -9.96
C HIS A 367 31.40 -0.47 -8.52
N GLU A 368 32.62 -0.95 -8.29
CA GLU A 368 33.25 -0.97 -6.97
C GLU A 368 34.02 0.31 -6.63
N ASN A 369 34.30 1.16 -7.62
CA ASN A 369 35.11 2.39 -7.46
C ASN A 369 34.46 3.59 -8.17
N LEU A 370 34.74 4.81 -7.70
CA LEU A 370 34.21 6.05 -8.28
C LEU A 370 34.87 6.43 -9.61
N SER A 371 36.10 5.97 -9.86
CA SER A 371 36.84 6.25 -11.10
C SER A 371 36.10 5.81 -12.37
N SER A 372 35.31 4.75 -12.27
CA SER A 372 34.56 4.20 -13.40
C SER A 372 33.29 4.97 -13.74
N ILE A 373 32.85 5.90 -12.90
CA ILE A 373 31.61 6.67 -13.09
C ILE A 373 31.84 8.14 -13.47
N ASN A 374 33.10 8.58 -13.59
CA ASN A 374 33.46 9.98 -13.91
C ASN A 374 32.84 10.48 -15.24
N SER A 375 32.53 9.58 -16.18
CA SER A 375 31.83 9.93 -17.43
C SER A 375 30.34 10.23 -17.24
N TYR A 376 29.75 9.85 -16.11
CA TYR A 376 28.32 9.99 -15.81
C TYR A 376 28.05 11.11 -14.81
N ILE A 377 28.94 11.31 -13.83
CA ILE A 377 28.76 12.30 -12.77
C ILE A 377 30.12 12.93 -12.43
N SER A 378 30.14 14.27 -12.31
CA SER A 378 31.32 14.98 -11.82
C SER A 378 31.55 14.68 -10.33
N ARG A 379 32.80 14.41 -9.93
CA ARG A 379 33.14 14.19 -8.51
C ARG A 379 32.77 15.37 -7.62
N SER A 380 32.80 16.59 -8.15
CA SER A 380 32.44 17.80 -7.40
C SER A 380 30.97 17.85 -6.96
N SER A 381 30.07 17.10 -7.61
CA SER A 381 28.65 17.06 -7.25
C SER A 381 28.28 15.95 -6.27
N LEU A 382 29.24 15.11 -5.85
CA LEU A 382 29.00 14.00 -4.94
C LEU A 382 29.16 14.44 -3.46
N PRO A 383 28.29 13.96 -2.55
CA PRO A 383 28.45 14.15 -1.11
C PRO A 383 29.79 13.64 -0.57
N LYS A 384 30.36 14.36 0.41
CA LYS A 384 31.61 13.98 1.09
C LYS A 384 31.56 12.58 1.73
N SER A 385 30.38 12.11 2.14
CA SER A 385 30.20 10.79 2.78
C SER A 385 30.59 9.63 1.85
N ILE A 386 30.40 9.77 0.54
CA ILE A 386 30.68 8.71 -0.43
C ILE A 386 32.18 8.49 -0.59
N PHE A 387 32.95 9.58 -0.61
CA PHE A 387 34.40 9.51 -0.65
C PHE A 387 34.97 8.86 0.62
N SER A 388 34.38 9.14 1.79
CA SER A 388 34.80 8.51 3.05
C SER A 388 34.67 6.98 3.04
N HIS A 389 33.74 6.42 2.26
CA HIS A 389 33.60 4.98 2.07
C HIS A 389 34.69 4.43 1.13
N GLU A 390 35.01 5.15 0.04
CA GLU A 390 36.09 4.76 -0.89
C GLU A 390 37.46 4.75 -0.19
N PHE A 391 37.75 5.72 0.68
CA PHE A 391 38.97 5.75 1.48
C PHE A 391 39.05 4.57 2.47
N LYS A 392 37.92 4.22 3.11
CA LYS A 392 37.84 3.07 4.03
C LYS A 392 37.94 1.72 3.32
N SER A 393 37.35 1.57 2.13
CA SER A 393 37.36 0.30 1.38
C SER A 393 38.69 0.05 0.67
N ASN A 394 39.39 1.10 0.24
CA ASN A 394 40.64 0.99 -0.52
C ASN A 394 41.93 1.16 0.31
N ASN A 395 41.85 1.33 1.65
CA ASN A 395 43.01 1.59 2.52
C ASN A 395 43.90 2.76 2.05
N ILE A 396 43.30 3.79 1.46
CA ILE A 396 44.04 4.97 0.98
C ILE A 396 44.01 6.04 2.09
N ASN A 397 45.18 6.32 2.67
CA ASN A 397 45.41 7.28 3.75
C ASN A 397 45.62 8.74 3.26
N ASP A 398 45.19 9.09 2.05
CA ASP A 398 45.57 10.38 1.47
C ASP A 398 44.42 11.40 1.48
N PHE A 399 44.63 12.49 2.22
CA PHE A 399 43.69 13.60 2.45
C PHE A 399 43.79 14.69 1.37
N SER A 400 44.27 14.38 0.17
CA SER A 400 44.39 15.37 -0.90
C SER A 400 43.06 15.54 -1.64
N PHE A 401 42.24 16.49 -1.19
CA PHE A 401 41.33 17.19 -2.10
C PHE A 401 42.21 18.02 -3.05
N GLU A 402 42.60 17.47 -4.21
CA GLU A 402 43.12 18.29 -5.29
C GLU A 402 41.96 19.14 -5.83
N THR A 403 41.91 20.38 -5.37
CA THR A 403 41.22 21.48 -6.04
C THR A 403 41.93 21.72 -7.37
N ASN A 404 41.46 21.09 -8.44
CA ASN A 404 41.80 21.51 -9.79
C ASN A 404 41.04 22.80 -10.12
N ASP A 405 41.46 23.89 -9.49
CA ASP A 405 41.27 25.26 -9.97
C ASP A 405 42.51 25.64 -10.81
N GLU A 406 42.72 24.97 -11.93
CA GLU A 406 43.64 25.44 -12.97
C GLU A 406 43.03 25.13 -14.34
N TYR A 407 42.09 25.98 -14.78
CA TYR A 407 41.97 26.44 -16.17
C TYR A 407 41.12 27.73 -16.15
N LEU A 408 41.79 28.85 -15.89
CA LEU A 408 41.38 30.21 -16.25
C LEU A 408 42.27 30.66 -17.41
#